data_AF-A0A5K0WE23-F1
#
_entry.id   AF-A0A5K0WE23-F1
#
_cell.length_a   1.000
_cell.length_b   1.000
_cell.length_c   1.000
_cell.angle_alpha   90.00
_cell.angle_beta   90.00
_cell.angle_gamma   90.00
#
_symmetry.space_group_name_H-M   'P 1'
#
loop_
_entity.id
_entity.type
_entity.pdbx_description
1 polymer ?
#
loop_
_entity_poly.entity_id
_entity_poly.type
_entity_poly.pdbx_seq_one_letter_code
_entity_poly.pdbx_strand_id
1 'polypeptide(L)' 'VEAEKPNPTIFLKACELLGVKPEDAVHVGDDRRNDIWGARDAGCDAWLWGSDVHSFRE' A
#
# COMPACT_ATOMS: atom_id res chain seq x y z
N VAL A 1 -0.31 8.76 17.78
CA VAL A 1 -1.49 8.49 16.93
C VAL A 1 -1.35 7.07 16.45
N GLU A 2 -2.18 6.15 16.92
CA GLU A 2 -2.29 4.84 16.27
C GLU A 2 -3.09 5.08 15.00
N ALA A 3 -2.48 4.78 13.85
CA ALA A 3 -3.08 4.97 12.54
C ALA A 3 -3.18 3.60 11.88
N GLU A 4 -4.39 3.23 11.45
CA GLU A 4 -4.66 2.03 10.66
C GLU A 4 -5.04 2.40 9.23
N LYS A 5 -4.99 1.41 8.33
CA LYS A 5 -5.50 1.56 6.96
C LYS A 5 -6.99 1.99 7.01
N PRO A 6 -7.42 2.98 6.21
CA PRO A 6 -6.75 3.57 5.06
C PRO A 6 -5.91 4.83 5.38
N ASN A 7 -5.63 5.16 6.63
CA ASN A 7 -4.90 6.38 6.95
C ASN A 7 -3.50 6.36 6.30
N PRO A 8 -3.12 7.36 5.48
CA PRO A 8 -1.86 7.35 4.74
C PRO A 8 -0.62 7.26 5.66
N THR A 9 -0.74 7.69 6.92
CA THR A 9 0.35 7.66 7.91
C THR A 9 0.94 6.25 8.10
N ILE A 10 0.14 5.19 8.04
CA ILE A 10 0.65 3.82 8.22
C ILE A 10 1.52 3.39 7.03
N PHE A 11 1.15 3.76 5.81
CA PHE A 11 1.89 3.46 4.59
C PHE A 11 3.18 4.28 4.50
N LEU A 12 3.10 5.58 4.83
CA LEU A 12 4.27 6.45 4.89
C LEU A 12 5.28 5.95 5.93
N LYS A 13 4.80 5.50 7.11
CA LYS A 13 5.67 4.94 8.13
C LYS A 13 6.32 3.64 7.67
N ALA A 14 5.59 2.78 6.95
CA ALA A 14 6.16 1.57 6.37
C ALA A 14 7.26 1.90 5.34
N CYS A 15 7.04 2.87 4.45
CA CYS A 15 8.04 3.32 3.49
C CYS A 15 9.30 3.88 4.17
N GLU A 16 9.11 4.72 5.20
CA GLU A 16 10.21 5.26 6.03
C GLU A 16 11.06 4.14 6.65
N LEU A 17 10.42 3.13 7.25
CA LEU A 17 11.11 2.00 7.88
C LEU A 17 11.87 1.12 6.87
N LEU A 18 11.35 1.01 5.64
CA LEU A 18 11.98 0.28 4.54
C LEU A 18 13.07 1.10 3.82
N GLY A 19 13.17 2.42 4.08
CA GLY A 19 14.10 3.31 3.41
C GLY A 19 13.78 3.55 1.93
N VAL A 20 12.51 3.38 1.54
CA VAL A 20 12.03 3.61 0.17
C VAL A 20 11.13 4.85 0.14
N LYS A 21 11.05 5.51 -1.02
CA LYS A 21 10.03 6.54 -1.20
C LYS A 21 8.67 5.89 -1.52
N PRO A 22 7.55 6.52 -1.15
CA PRO A 22 6.23 6.01 -1.52
C PRO A 22 6.06 5.80 -3.03
N GLU A 23 6.57 6.73 -3.85
CA GLU A 23 6.54 6.66 -5.32
C GLU A 23 7.32 5.47 -5.92
N ASP A 24 8.24 4.89 -5.15
CA ASP A 24 9.05 3.73 -5.55
C ASP A 24 8.49 2.41 -4.96
N ALA A 25 7.32 2.45 -4.32
CA ALA A 25 6.71 1.31 -3.63
C ALA A 25 5.34 0.94 -4.23
N VAL A 26 5.09 -0.38 -4.31
CA VAL A 26 3.77 -0.94 -4.64
C VAL A 26 3.19 -1.62 -3.41
N HIS A 27 2.02 -1.17 -2.96
CA HIS A 27 1.24 -1.85 -1.94
C HIS A 27 0.34 -2.91 -2.58
N VAL A 28 0.39 -4.15 -2.07
CA VAL A 28 -0.49 -5.24 -2.51
C VAL A 28 -1.40 -5.65 -1.36
N GLY A 29 -2.72 -5.59 -1.57
CA GLY A 29 -3.73 -5.94 -0.57
C GLY A 29 -5.04 -6.38 -1.21
N ASP A 30 -6.01 -6.83 -0.41
CA ASP A 30 -7.25 -7.46 -0.86
C ASP A 30 -8.51 -6.58 -0.67
N ASP A 31 -8.40 -5.44 0.03
CA ASP A 31 -9.49 -4.50 0.24
C ASP A 31 -9.30 -3.20 -0.58
N ARG A 32 -10.32 -2.86 -1.39
CA ARG A 32 -10.28 -1.68 -2.25
C ARG A 32 -10.13 -0.36 -1.49
N ARG A 33 -10.79 -0.21 -0.35
CA ARG A 33 -10.78 1.05 0.40
C ARG A 33 -9.54 1.14 1.28
N ASN A 34 -9.28 0.09 2.05
CA ASN A 34 -8.24 0.08 3.05
C ASN A 34 -6.85 0.00 2.40
N ASP A 35 -6.67 -0.86 1.40
CA ASP A 35 -5.36 -1.11 0.81
C ASP A 35 -5.11 -0.23 -0.40
N ILE A 36 -6.06 -0.18 -1.34
CA ILE A 36 -5.82 0.49 -2.62
C ILE A 36 -5.93 2.01 -2.48
N TRP A 37 -7.04 2.51 -1.94
CA TRP A 37 -7.20 3.95 -1.77
C TRP A 37 -6.26 4.51 -0.70
N GLY A 38 -6.11 3.81 0.44
CA GLY A 38 -5.18 4.23 1.50
C GLY A 38 -3.72 4.33 1.04
N ALA A 39 -3.24 3.36 0.26
CA ALA A 39 -1.88 3.39 -0.26
C ALA A 39 -1.69 4.49 -1.33
N ARG A 40 -2.67 4.68 -2.22
CA ARG A 40 -2.62 5.73 -3.25
C ARG A 40 -2.63 7.13 -2.65
N ASP A 41 -3.43 7.36 -1.61
CA ASP A 41 -3.44 8.63 -0.86
C ASP A 41 -2.09 8.90 -0.16
N ALA A 42 -1.33 7.85 0.16
CA ALA A 42 0.04 7.96 0.67
C ALA A 42 1.10 8.14 -0.43
N GLY A 43 0.71 8.13 -1.71
CA GLY A 43 1.61 8.27 -2.85
C GLY A 43 2.26 6.97 -3.32
N CYS A 44 1.79 5.81 -2.85
CA CYS A 44 2.23 4.52 -3.36
C CYS A 44 1.42 4.10 -4.59
N ASP A 45 2.02 3.30 -5.46
CA ASP A 45 1.25 2.45 -6.37
C ASP A 45 0.52 1.37 -5.56
N ALA A 46 -0.61 0.88 -6.06
CA ALA A 46 -1.39 -0.12 -5.34
C ALA A 46 -2.12 -1.09 -6.27
N TRP A 47 -2.00 -2.38 -5.94
CA TRP A 47 -2.58 -3.50 -6.69
C TRP A 47 -3.49 -4.37 -5.81
N LEU A 48 -4.65 -4.73 -6.35
CA LEU A 48 -5.65 -5.55 -5.69
C LEU A 48 -5.38 -7.04 -5.91
N TRP A 49 -5.17 -7.78 -4.82
CA TRP A 49 -5.04 -9.22 -4.84
C TRP A 49 -6.33 -9.89 -5.37
N GLY A 50 -6.16 -10.90 -6.22
CA GLY A 50 -7.25 -11.58 -6.93
C GLY A 50 -7.76 -10.83 -8.17
N SER A 51 -7.32 -9.61 -8.43
CA SER A 51 -7.70 -8.81 -9.62
C SER A 51 -6.48 -8.36 -10.42
N ASP A 52 -5.58 -7.61 -9.78
CA ASP A 52 -4.36 -7.08 -10.40
C ASP A 52 -3.17 -8.03 -10.18
N VAL A 53 -3.17 -8.76 -9.05
CA VAL A 53 -2.18 -9.78 -8.70
C VAL A 53 -2.89 -11.11 -8.42
N HIS A 54 -2.52 -12.17 -9.13
CA HIS A 54 -3.11 -13.51 -8.95
C HIS A 54 -2.15 -14.53 -8.32
N SER A 55 -0.86 -14.22 -8.26
CA SER A 55 0.20 -15.14 -7.81
C SER A 55 1.44 -14.34 -7.41
N PHE A 56 2.22 -14.87 -6.47
CA PHE A 56 3.58 -14.39 -6.15
C PHE A 56 4.69 -15.17 -6.85
N ARG A 57 4.34 -16.18 -7.65
CA ARG A 57 5.29 -16.90 -8.49
C ARG A 57 5.59 -16.08 -9.74
N GLU A 58 6.87 -16.09 -10.15
CA GLU A 58 7.31 -15.63 -11.47
C GLU A 58 6.58 -16.36 -12.60
#